data_AF-A0A421K0L0-F1
#
_entry.id   AF-A0A421K0L0-F1
#
_cell.length_a   1.000
_cell.length_b   1.000
_cell.length_c   1.000
_cell.angle_alpha   90.00
_cell.angle_beta   90.00
_cell.angle_gamma   90.00
#
_symmetry.space_group_name_H-M   'P 1'
#
loop_
_entity.id
_entity.type
_entity.pdbx_description
1 polymer ?
#
loop_
_entity_poly.entity_id
_entity_poly.type
_entity_poly.pdbx_seq_one_letter_code
_entity_poly.pdbx_strand_id
1 'polypeptide(L)'
;MTKDIRQKQSKALCWIVSLLNQHQISFLICGGLAAIGYGSNRKLNDIDLFVTSNHFNKVVSLGDEYISKPAQRYCEATEGWDLEYVQFVYHDIKIEIGNSEGAKIFDSSTHAWTPLKLDFSLIEYKTILGIEIPLMDRKALIDYKKKLRRPVDLQDIEAMAKLSPQT
;
A
#
# COMPACT_ATOMS: atom_id res chain seq x y z
N MET A 1 4.33 18.74 7.87
CA MET A 1 5.29 17.62 7.93
C MET A 1 6.67 18.25 8.01
N THR A 2 7.53 17.86 8.95
CA THR A 2 8.90 18.41 9.00
C THR A 2 9.68 17.97 7.76
N LYS A 3 10.60 18.82 7.29
CA LYS A 3 11.42 18.55 6.08
C LYS A 3 12.15 17.20 6.19
N ASP A 4 12.52 16.79 7.41
CA ASP A 4 13.18 15.53 7.73
C ASP A 4 12.32 14.28 7.43
N ILE A 5 11.07 14.23 7.92
CA ILE A 5 10.19 13.07 7.73
C ILE A 5 9.90 12.84 6.24
N ARG A 6 9.64 13.91 5.48
CA ARG A 6 9.39 13.80 4.03
C ARG A 6 10.61 13.24 3.29
N GLN A 7 11.81 13.61 3.73
CA GLN A 7 13.05 13.09 3.15
C GLN A 7 13.24 11.61 3.47
N LYS A 8 12.97 11.19 4.71
CA LYS A 8 12.99 9.77 5.10
C LYS A 8 12.00 8.94 4.28
N GLN A 9 10.77 9.42 4.09
CA GLN A 9 9.75 8.77 3.26
C GLN A 9 10.18 8.64 1.79
N SER A 10 10.75 9.70 1.21
CA SER A 10 11.28 9.65 -0.16
C SER A 10 12.42 8.65 -0.30
N LYS A 11 13.35 8.59 0.67
CA LYS A 11 14.44 7.60 0.68
C LYS A 11 13.92 6.17 0.82
N ALA A 12 12.97 5.94 1.72
CA ALA A 12 12.34 4.62 1.93
C ALA A 12 11.59 4.14 0.67
N LEU A 13 10.79 5.01 0.06
CA LEU A 13 10.11 4.72 -1.21
C LEU A 13 11.10 4.44 -2.34
N CYS A 14 12.17 5.25 -2.44
CA CYS A 14 13.21 5.07 -3.45
C CYS A 14 13.87 3.70 -3.30
N TRP A 15 14.28 3.36 -2.08
CA TRP A 15 14.93 2.09 -1.78
C TRP A 15 14.07 0.89 -2.19
N ILE A 16 12.81 0.82 -1.75
CA ILE A 16 11.96 -0.34 -2.06
C ILE A 16 11.63 -0.42 -3.55
N VAL A 17 11.36 0.71 -4.21
CA VAL A 17 11.08 0.75 -5.66
C VAL A 17 12.30 0.32 -6.45
N SER A 18 13.50 0.79 -6.09
CA SER A 18 14.75 0.36 -6.73
C SER A 18 14.99 -1.13 -6.55
N LEU A 19 14.78 -1.66 -5.34
CA LEU A 19 14.92 -3.10 -5.05
C LEU A 19 13.99 -3.93 -5.94
N LEU A 20 12.70 -3.57 -6.00
CA LEU A 20 11.71 -4.31 -6.80
C LEU A 20 12.01 -4.22 -8.30
N ASN A 21 12.35 -3.03 -8.80
CA ASN A 21 12.66 -2.81 -10.21
C ASN A 21 13.94 -3.54 -10.65
N GLN A 22 15.00 -3.51 -9.85
CA GLN A 22 16.26 -4.20 -10.13
C GLN A 22 16.05 -5.71 -10.30
N HIS A 23 15.08 -6.27 -9.57
CA HIS A 23 14.75 -7.70 -9.62
C HIS A 23 13.54 -8.04 -10.49
N GLN A 24 13.03 -7.06 -11.27
CA GLN A 24 11.89 -7.20 -12.18
C GLN A 24 10.62 -7.72 -11.50
N ILE A 25 10.39 -7.28 -10.26
CA ILE A 25 9.25 -7.69 -9.45
C ILE A 25 8.11 -6.70 -9.65
N SER A 26 6.98 -7.16 -10.20
CA SER A 26 5.77 -6.37 -10.30
C SER A 26 5.19 -6.09 -8.91
N PHE A 27 4.79 -4.84 -8.68
CA PHE A 27 4.21 -4.39 -7.43
C PHE A 27 3.10 -3.37 -7.64
N LEU A 28 2.25 -3.20 -6.62
CA LEU A 28 1.18 -2.21 -6.58
C LEU A 28 1.25 -1.43 -5.27
N ILE A 29 1.35 -0.11 -5.36
CA ILE A 29 1.22 0.76 -4.20
C ILE A 29 -0.27 0.89 -3.86
N CYS A 30 -0.61 0.71 -2.59
CA CYS A 30 -1.98 0.81 -2.09
C CYS A 30 -2.02 1.75 -0.85
N GLY A 31 -3.05 1.61 -0.03
CA GLY A 31 -3.09 2.25 1.29
C GLY A 31 -3.09 3.77 1.23
N GLY A 32 -2.31 4.38 2.13
CA GLY A 32 -2.24 5.84 2.23
C GLY A 32 -1.47 6.51 1.10
N LEU A 33 -0.38 5.88 0.64
CA LEU A 33 0.43 6.46 -0.42
C LEU A 33 -0.34 6.54 -1.75
N ALA A 34 -1.11 5.49 -2.08
CA ALA A 34 -1.98 5.52 -3.25
C ALA A 34 -3.05 6.60 -3.12
N ALA A 35 -3.69 6.74 -1.95
CA ALA A 35 -4.69 7.78 -1.72
C ALA A 35 -4.12 9.20 -1.90
N ILE A 36 -2.87 9.44 -1.46
CA ILE A 36 -2.15 10.71 -1.71
C ILE A 36 -1.94 10.93 -3.21
N GLY A 37 -1.56 9.88 -3.95
CA GLY A 37 -1.44 9.93 -5.41
C GLY A 37 -2.74 10.32 -6.13
N TYR A 38 -3.88 10.06 -5.49
CA TYR A 38 -5.21 10.43 -5.96
C TYR A 38 -5.81 11.64 -5.23
N GLY A 39 -4.99 12.46 -4.58
CA GLY A 39 -5.38 13.77 -4.04
C GLY A 39 -5.67 13.85 -2.55
N SER A 40 -5.49 12.77 -1.79
CA SER A 40 -5.51 12.85 -0.33
C SER A 40 -4.37 13.74 0.17
N ASN A 41 -4.67 14.60 1.15
CA ASN A 41 -3.72 15.52 1.78
C ASN A 41 -3.30 15.08 3.18
N ARG A 42 -3.68 13.86 3.60
CA ARG A 42 -3.34 13.36 4.92
C ARG A 42 -1.85 13.07 5.06
N LYS A 43 -1.37 12.98 6.30
CA LYS A 43 -0.01 12.51 6.56
C LYS A 43 0.12 11.05 6.15
N LEU A 44 1.24 10.74 5.49
CA LEU A 44 1.68 9.37 5.24
C LEU A 44 2.32 8.81 6.50
N ASN A 45 1.94 7.60 6.90
CA ASN A 45 2.46 6.92 8.09
C ASN A 45 3.46 5.81 7.71
N ASP A 46 3.13 5.09 6.64
CA ASP A 46 3.72 3.87 6.14
C ASP A 46 3.66 3.84 4.61
N ILE A 47 4.40 2.93 4.01
CA ILE A 47 4.35 2.63 2.57
C ILE A 47 3.76 1.23 2.43
N ASP A 48 2.53 1.15 1.94
CA ASP A 48 1.84 -0.11 1.71
C ASP A 48 1.94 -0.53 0.24
N LEU A 49 2.36 -1.76 0.00
CA LEU A 49 2.38 -2.33 -1.35
C LEU A 49 2.09 -3.83 -1.36
N PHE A 50 1.64 -4.32 -2.51
CA PHE A 50 1.52 -5.75 -2.78
C PHE A 50 2.49 -6.18 -3.86
N VAL A 51 3.00 -7.41 -3.72
CA VAL A 51 3.72 -8.13 -4.77
C VAL A 51 2.98 -9.42 -5.11
N THR A 52 3.24 -9.96 -6.31
CA THR A 52 2.68 -11.24 -6.70
C THR A 52 3.25 -12.38 -5.83
N SER A 53 2.42 -13.39 -5.55
CA SER A 53 2.77 -14.51 -4.65
C SER A 53 4.08 -15.22 -5.01
N ASN A 54 4.33 -15.42 -6.31
CA ASN A 54 5.58 -16.00 -6.82
C ASN A 54 6.85 -15.18 -6.52
N HIS A 55 6.72 -13.90 -6.16
CA HIS A 55 7.83 -13.02 -5.80
C HIS A 55 7.92 -12.74 -4.30
N PHE A 56 6.89 -13.06 -3.51
CA PHE A 56 6.82 -12.66 -2.10
C PHE A 56 8.05 -13.11 -1.29
N ASN A 57 8.36 -14.41 -1.30
CA ASN A 57 9.52 -14.96 -0.58
C ASN A 57 10.86 -14.39 -1.06
N LYS A 58 10.96 -14.03 -2.35
CA LYS A 58 12.15 -13.38 -2.91
C LYS A 58 12.32 -11.98 -2.32
N VAL A 59 11.24 -11.21 -2.23
CA VAL A 59 11.27 -9.86 -1.61
C VAL A 59 11.63 -9.94 -0.13
N VAL A 60 11.05 -10.90 0.61
CA VAL A 60 11.39 -11.15 2.03
C VAL A 60 12.90 -11.39 2.17
N SER A 61 13.45 -12.29 1.35
CA SER A 61 14.88 -12.63 1.39
C SER A 61 15.79 -11.44 1.01
N LEU A 62 15.37 -10.61 0.05
CA LEU A 62 16.13 -9.44 -0.40
C LEU A 62 16.16 -8.30 0.62
N GLY A 63 15.15 -8.22 1.50
CA GLY A 63 15.01 -7.17 2.51
C GLY A 63 15.26 -7.65 3.95
N ASP A 64 15.85 -8.84 4.13
CA ASP A 64 15.98 -9.52 5.43
C ASP A 64 16.58 -8.61 6.53
N GLU A 65 17.60 -7.84 6.19
CA GLU A 65 18.28 -6.92 7.13
C GLU A 65 17.36 -5.80 7.67
N TYR A 66 16.25 -5.50 7.00
CA TYR A 66 15.29 -4.46 7.39
C TYR A 66 14.01 -5.03 8.03
N ILE A 67 13.89 -6.35 8.20
CA ILE A 67 12.70 -6.97 8.77
C ILE A 67 12.49 -6.49 10.21
N SER A 68 11.32 -5.90 10.43
CA SER A 68 10.84 -5.45 11.74
C SER A 68 9.61 -6.24 12.20
N LYS A 69 8.86 -6.84 11.26
CA LYS A 69 7.80 -7.81 11.50
C LYS A 69 7.97 -8.94 10.49
N PRO A 70 8.15 -10.21 10.94
CA PRO A 70 8.48 -11.32 10.05
C PRO A 70 7.35 -11.63 9.07
N ALA A 71 7.71 -12.20 7.92
CA ALA A 71 6.77 -12.67 6.91
C ALA A 71 5.93 -13.83 7.46
N GLN A 72 4.64 -13.60 7.67
CA GLN A 72 3.65 -14.63 8.00
C GLN A 72 2.25 -14.06 7.79
N ARG A 73 1.22 -14.90 7.97
CA ARG A 73 -0.17 -14.45 7.95
C ARG A 73 -0.54 -13.74 9.26
N TYR A 74 -1.09 -12.55 9.13
CA TYR A 74 -1.64 -11.77 10.23
C TYR A 74 -3.13 -11.50 9.98
N CYS A 75 -3.94 -11.77 10.99
CA CYS A 75 -5.35 -11.37 11.02
C CYS A 75 -5.51 -10.24 12.04
N GLU A 76 -5.51 -9.00 11.54
CA GLU A 76 -5.64 -7.78 12.34
C GLU A 76 -7.09 -7.31 12.34
N ALA A 77 -7.92 -7.99 13.14
CA ALA A 77 -9.36 -7.77 13.17
C ALA A 77 -9.75 -6.30 13.49
N THR A 78 -8.97 -5.60 14.30
CA THR A 78 -9.20 -4.19 14.64
C THR A 78 -8.94 -3.26 13.44
N GLU A 79 -7.93 -3.57 12.64
CA GLU A 79 -7.56 -2.77 11.47
C GLU A 79 -8.30 -3.20 10.19
N GLY A 80 -8.87 -4.40 10.20
CA GLY A 80 -9.71 -4.95 9.14
C GLY A 80 -8.94 -5.69 8.04
N TRP A 81 -7.77 -6.27 8.35
CA TRP A 81 -6.91 -6.96 7.38
C TRP A 81 -6.62 -8.41 7.78
N ASP A 82 -6.65 -9.33 6.81
CA ASP A 82 -6.24 -10.72 6.98
C ASP A 82 -5.41 -11.15 5.76
N LEU A 83 -4.09 -11.06 5.88
CA LEU A 83 -3.14 -11.30 4.78
C LEU A 83 -1.79 -11.81 5.29
N GLU A 84 -1.04 -12.41 4.39
CA GLU A 84 0.39 -12.64 4.59
C GLU A 84 1.17 -11.39 4.19
N TYR A 85 2.03 -10.89 5.08
CA TYR A 85 2.85 -9.73 4.80
C TYR A 85 4.12 -9.71 5.65
N VAL A 86 5.11 -8.92 5.20
CA VAL A 86 6.33 -8.58 5.93
C VAL A 86 6.38 -7.07 6.15
N GLN A 87 6.90 -6.62 7.30
CA GLN A 87 7.17 -5.20 7.55
C GLN A 87 8.67 -4.97 7.55
N PHE A 88 9.14 -4.06 6.70
CA PHE A 88 10.47 -3.50 6.77
C PHE A 88 10.45 -2.15 7.49
N VAL A 89 11.57 -1.77 8.11
CA VAL A 89 11.83 -0.41 8.57
C VAL A 89 13.10 0.12 7.92
N TYR A 90 12.96 1.20 7.14
CA TYR A 90 14.07 1.86 6.45
C TYR A 90 14.05 3.35 6.78
N HIS A 91 15.12 3.88 7.39
CA HIS A 91 15.17 5.25 7.91
C HIS A 91 13.94 5.64 8.75
N ASP A 92 13.54 4.78 9.70
CA ASP A 92 12.35 4.95 10.57
C ASP A 92 10.99 4.95 9.85
N ILE A 93 10.95 4.65 8.55
CA ILE A 93 9.72 4.54 7.78
C ILE A 93 9.35 3.06 7.66
N LYS A 94 8.11 2.75 8.03
CA LYS A 94 7.54 1.42 7.84
C LYS A 94 7.18 1.20 6.37
N ILE A 95 7.53 0.04 5.86
CA ILE A 95 7.16 -0.43 4.53
C ILE A 95 6.50 -1.80 4.73
N GLU A 96 5.22 -1.90 4.42
CA GLU A 96 4.45 -3.14 4.52
C GLU A 96 4.26 -3.73 3.13
N ILE A 97 4.73 -4.97 2.96
CA ILE A 97 4.70 -5.68 1.68
C ILE A 97 3.80 -6.88 1.86
N GLY A 98 2.62 -6.83 1.25
CA GLY A 98 1.65 -7.91 1.26
C GLY A 98 1.92 -8.92 0.14
N ASN A 99 1.72 -10.20 0.45
CA ASN A 99 1.47 -11.21 -0.56
C ASN A 99 0.08 -10.98 -1.15
N SER A 100 -0.02 -10.91 -2.49
CA SER A 100 -1.30 -10.75 -3.17
C SER A 100 -2.27 -11.92 -2.97
N GLU A 101 -1.76 -13.11 -2.66
CA GLU A 101 -2.56 -14.32 -2.54
C GLU A 101 -3.25 -14.41 -1.18
N GLY A 102 -4.57 -14.69 -1.20
CA GLY A 102 -5.34 -14.94 0.02
C GLY A 102 -5.53 -13.71 0.92
N ALA A 103 -5.22 -12.50 0.44
CA ALA A 103 -5.49 -11.26 1.14
C ALA A 103 -7.00 -11.01 1.27
N LYS A 104 -7.44 -10.65 2.48
CA LYS A 104 -8.82 -10.32 2.79
C LYS A 104 -8.90 -9.00 3.54
N ILE A 105 -10.03 -8.35 3.37
CA ILE A 105 -10.41 -7.15 4.11
C ILE A 105 -11.76 -7.36 4.78
N PHE A 106 -11.90 -6.80 5.98
CA PHE A 106 -13.15 -6.82 6.71
C PHE A 106 -14.10 -5.78 6.13
N ASP A 107 -15.28 -6.24 5.71
CA ASP A 107 -16.36 -5.38 5.27
C ASP A 107 -17.23 -5.00 6.46
N SER A 108 -17.09 -3.77 6.92
CA SER A 108 -17.84 -3.22 8.06
C SER A 108 -19.35 -3.13 7.81
N SER A 109 -19.83 -3.18 6.56
CA SER A 109 -21.26 -3.19 6.26
C SER A 109 -21.88 -4.58 6.43
N THR A 110 -21.15 -5.63 6.03
CA THR A 110 -21.61 -7.02 6.10
C THR A 110 -21.09 -7.78 7.31
N HIS A 111 -20.15 -7.19 8.06
CA HIS A 111 -19.43 -7.81 9.18
C HIS A 111 -18.72 -9.12 8.79
N ALA A 112 -18.19 -9.18 7.57
CA ALA A 112 -17.57 -10.38 7.03
C ALA A 112 -16.21 -10.08 6.36
N TRP A 113 -15.32 -11.07 6.40
CA TRP A 113 -14.08 -11.04 5.65
C TRP A 113 -14.36 -11.30 4.17
N THR A 114 -13.96 -10.35 3.30
CA THR A 114 -14.11 -10.47 1.85
C THR A 114 -12.73 -10.50 1.18
N PRO A 115 -12.53 -11.28 0.10
CA PRO A 115 -11.29 -11.24 -0.65
C PRO A 115 -10.95 -9.84 -1.15
N LEU A 116 -9.71 -9.41 -0.95
CA LEU A 116 -9.17 -8.21 -1.57
C LEU A 116 -8.74 -8.56 -3.00
N LYS A 117 -9.42 -7.99 -4.00
CA LYS A 117 -9.07 -8.19 -5.41
C LYS A 117 -7.92 -7.25 -5.77
N LEU A 118 -6.81 -7.84 -6.21
CA LEU A 118 -5.62 -7.13 -6.67
C LEU A 118 -5.43 -7.45 -8.15
N ASP A 119 -5.40 -6.41 -8.98
CA ASP A 119 -5.20 -6.54 -10.42
C ASP A 119 -3.92 -5.80 -10.83
N PHE A 120 -2.85 -6.56 -11.07
CA PHE A 120 -1.55 -6.03 -11.48
C PHE A 120 -1.52 -5.56 -12.94
N SER A 121 -2.58 -5.83 -13.72
CA SER A 121 -2.72 -5.32 -15.10
C SER A 121 -3.41 -3.96 -15.16
N LEU A 122 -4.17 -3.60 -14.12
CA LEU A 122 -4.90 -2.33 -14.03
C LEU A 122 -4.18 -1.38 -13.08
N ILE A 123 -3.22 -0.63 -13.61
CA ILE A 123 -2.36 0.27 -12.85
C ILE A 123 -2.40 1.70 -13.39
N GLU A 124 -2.27 2.66 -12.48
CA GLU A 124 -1.99 4.04 -12.84
C GLU A 124 -0.62 4.45 -12.31
N TYR A 125 0.27 4.91 -13.19
CA TYR A 125 1.52 5.51 -12.76
C TYR A 125 1.27 6.94 -12.26
N LYS A 126 1.82 7.25 -11.08
CA LYS A 126 1.85 8.62 -10.53
C LYS A 126 3.25 8.91 -10.01
N THR A 127 3.65 10.18 -10.10
CA THR A 127 4.87 10.66 -9.44
C THR A 127 4.54 11.13 -8.03
N ILE A 128 5.04 10.44 -7.00
CA ILE A 128 4.86 10.79 -5.59
C ILE A 128 6.23 10.82 -4.92
N LEU A 129 6.49 11.86 -4.10
CA LEU A 129 7.81 12.08 -3.48
C LEU A 129 8.99 12.11 -4.48
N GLY A 130 8.71 12.48 -5.74
CA GLY A 130 9.71 12.53 -6.82
C GLY A 130 9.97 11.19 -7.50
N ILE A 131 9.18 10.15 -7.22
CA ILE A 131 9.37 8.78 -7.73
C ILE A 131 8.10 8.38 -8.47
N GLU A 132 8.26 7.90 -9.71
CA GLU A 132 7.16 7.32 -10.49
C GLU A 132 6.89 5.89 -10.01
N ILE A 133 5.64 5.61 -9.64
CA ILE A 133 5.24 4.34 -9.04
C ILE A 133 3.88 3.87 -9.57
N PRO A 134 3.68 2.54 -9.70
CA PRO A 134 2.39 1.96 -10.05
C PRO A 134 1.46 1.98 -8.84
N LEU A 135 0.31 2.63 -8.98
CA LEU A 135 -0.76 2.61 -7.98
C LEU A 135 -1.79 1.54 -8.32
N MET A 136 -2.38 0.93 -7.29
CA MET A 136 -3.66 0.24 -7.40
C MET A 136 -4.68 1.16 -8.04
N ASP A 137 -5.48 0.63 -8.98
CA ASP A 137 -6.59 1.34 -9.60
C ASP A 137 -7.44 2.13 -8.59
N ARG A 138 -7.77 3.36 -8.96
CA ARG A 138 -8.48 4.28 -8.08
C ARG A 138 -9.84 3.76 -7.63
N LYS A 139 -10.60 3.09 -8.50
CA LYS A 139 -11.91 2.54 -8.13
C LYS A 139 -11.74 1.39 -7.14
N ALA A 140 -10.79 0.49 -7.40
CA ALA A 140 -10.46 -0.59 -6.47
C ALA A 140 -10.03 -0.06 -5.09
N LEU A 141 -9.21 0.99 -5.06
CA LEU A 141 -8.78 1.68 -3.84
C LEU A 141 -9.97 2.26 -3.07
N ILE A 142 -10.88 2.98 -3.76
CA ILE A 142 -12.09 3.52 -3.16
C ILE A 142 -12.98 2.39 -2.62
N ASP A 143 -13.16 1.31 -3.37
CA ASP A 143 -14.07 0.23 -3.01
C ASP A 143 -13.61 -0.54 -1.77
N TYR A 144 -12.31 -0.85 -1.65
CA TYR A 144 -11.83 -1.51 -0.45
C TYR A 144 -11.87 -0.56 0.76
N LYS A 145 -11.58 0.74 0.58
CA LYS A 145 -11.70 1.76 1.64
C LYS A 145 -13.14 1.93 2.13
N LYS A 146 -14.11 1.84 1.22
CA LYS A 146 -15.56 1.84 1.55
C LYS A 146 -16.00 0.63 2.35
N LYS A 147 -15.28 -0.49 2.28
CA LYS A 147 -15.54 -1.67 3.10
C LYS A 147 -14.95 -1.52 4.50
N LEU A 148 -13.71 -1.04 4.60
CA LEU A 148 -13.05 -0.81 5.89
C LEU A 148 -13.71 0.31 6.72
N ARG A 149 -14.05 1.43 6.07
CA ARG A 149 -14.75 2.59 6.66
C ARG A 149 -14.09 3.16 7.92
N ARG A 150 -12.77 3.05 8.07
CA ARG A 150 -12.06 3.74 9.16
C ARG A 150 -12.11 5.26 8.93
N PRO A 151 -11.92 6.09 9.97
CA PRO A 151 -11.93 7.55 9.79
C PRO A 151 -10.98 8.05 8.69
N VAL A 152 -9.78 7.48 8.60
CA VAL A 152 -8.81 7.81 7.54
C VAL A 152 -9.25 7.35 6.15
N ASP A 153 -10.01 6.27 6.04
CA ASP A 153 -10.53 5.78 4.75
C ASP A 153 -11.63 6.71 4.24
N LEU A 154 -12.50 7.20 5.11
CA LEU A 154 -13.53 8.18 4.76
C LEU A 154 -12.91 9.50 4.26
N GLN A 155 -11.86 9.98 4.94
CA GLN A 155 -11.10 11.15 4.49
C GLN A 155 -10.47 10.93 3.10
N ASP A 156 -9.84 9.77 2.90
CA ASP A 156 -9.22 9.42 1.62
C ASP A 156 -10.26 9.36 0.49
N ILE A 157 -11.42 8.74 0.74
CA ILE A 157 -12.53 8.66 -0.24
C ILE A 157 -13.03 10.05 -0.63
N GLU A 158 -13.24 10.94 0.35
CA GLU A 158 -13.72 12.30 0.08
C GLU A 158 -12.72 13.09 -0.77
N ALA A 159 -11.43 13.01 -0.45
CA ALA A 159 -10.38 13.68 -1.20
C ALA A 159 -10.30 13.14 -2.64
N MET A 160 -10.34 11.82 -2.79
CA MET A 160 -10.33 11.20 -4.11
C MET A 160 -11.57 11.55 -4.92
N ALA A 161 -12.77 11.65 -4.34
CA ALA A 161 -13.99 11.98 -5.10
C ALA A 161 -13.97 13.37 -5.75
N LYS A 162 -13.29 14.33 -5.12
CA LYS A 162 -13.17 15.73 -5.62
C LYS A 162 -12.37 15.85 -6.92
N LEU A 163 -11.56 14.84 -7.26
CA LEU A 163 -10.82 14.75 -8.52
C LEU A 163 -11.61 13.96 -9.56
N SER A 164 -12.82 14.38 -9.90
CA SER A 164 -13.45 13.93 -11.14
C SER A 164 -12.79 14.68 -12.31
N PRO A 165 -12.60 14.07 -13.50
CA PRO A 165 -11.94 14.74 -14.62
C PRO A 165 -12.61 16.07 -14.90
N GLN A 166 -11.81 17.13 -15.05
CA GLN A 166 -12.25 18.26 -15.86
C GLN A 166 -12.53 17.67 -17.24
N THR A 167 -13.82 17.67 -17.60
CA THR A 167 -14.33 17.35 -18.94
C THR A 167 -13.60 18.16 -20.00
#